data_AF-A0A1B6IDU3-F1
#
_entry.id   AF-A0A1B6IDU3-F1
#
_cell.length_a   1.000
_cell.length_b   1.000
_cell.length_c   1.000
_cell.angle_alpha   90.00
_cell.angle_beta   90.00
_cell.angle_gamma   90.00
#
_symmetry.space_group_name_H-M   'P 1'
#
loop_
_entity.id
_entity.type
_entity.pdbx_description
1 polymer ?
#
loop_
_entity_poly.entity_id
_entity_poly.type
_entity_poly.pdbx_seq_one_letter_code
_entity_poly.pdbx_strand_id
1 'polypeptide(L)'
;MKLLLLIAHCIAASYYTTIKDKVKNLHDLTGLSTYYEFCGLSENATRDQIKRAFRKLKKAPHPPSLTSEQYKKLVDDGYSLIFGIRNAYDEFLSNSKYIYLDEASNYRNHFYLMLLVGIFAMIFLDLFVYGIRYVWYYDRLERQRIAKKEKKRARSKGSQTDGDVVENDRRDSKKQPNPPTSVMQYLFRR
;
A
#
# COMPACT_ATOMS: atom_id res chain seq x y z
N MET A 1 7.87 -3.09 15.46
CA MET A 1 8.95 -3.06 14.45
C MET A 1 8.71 -2.10 13.29
N LYS A 2 7.53 -2.02 12.67
CA LYS A 2 7.26 -1.10 11.54
C LYS A 2 7.44 0.40 11.88
N LEU A 3 7.09 0.83 13.10
CA LEU A 3 7.24 2.22 13.53
C LEU A 3 8.71 2.66 13.67
N LEU A 4 9.59 1.78 14.16
CA LEU A 4 11.02 2.05 14.27
C LEU A 4 11.68 2.15 12.88
N LEU A 5 11.27 1.33 11.93
CA LEU A 5 11.73 1.42 10.54
C LEU A 5 11.28 2.72 9.88
N LEU A 6 10.08 3.19 10.17
CA LEU A 6 9.53 4.44 9.63
C LEU A 6 10.27 5.66 10.18
N ILE A 7 10.56 5.68 11.49
CA ILE A 7 11.35 6.74 12.13
C ILE A 7 12.79 6.75 11.59
N ALA A 8 13.43 5.57 11.46
CA ALA A 8 14.75 5.46 10.86
C ALA A 8 14.78 5.97 9.41
N HIS A 9 13.72 5.69 8.64
CA HIS A 9 13.60 6.18 7.26
C HIS A 9 13.41 7.69 7.18
N CYS A 10 12.59 8.29 8.07
CA CYS A 10 12.43 9.74 8.15
C CYS A 10 13.73 10.45 8.55
N ILE A 11 14.49 9.88 9.49
CA ILE A 11 15.78 10.43 9.92
C ILE A 11 16.80 10.35 8.77
N ALA A 12 16.89 9.20 8.09
CA ALA A 12 17.78 9.03 6.94
C ALA A 12 17.43 10.01 5.79
N ALA A 13 16.14 10.24 5.53
CA ALA A 13 15.69 11.20 4.54
C ALA A 13 16.12 12.64 4.87
N SER A 14 16.08 13.04 6.15
CA SER A 14 16.53 14.37 6.61
C SER A 14 18.04 14.58 6.45
N TYR A 15 18.85 13.56 6.68
CA TYR A 15 20.28 13.62 6.42
C TYR A 15 20.57 13.72 4.93
N TYR A 16 19.86 12.95 4.10
CA TYR A 16 20.05 12.95 2.66
C TYR A 16 19.75 14.31 2.02
N THR A 17 18.66 14.98 2.43
CA THR A 17 18.33 16.33 1.94
C THR A 17 19.40 17.34 2.35
N THR A 18 19.86 17.29 3.60
CA THR A 18 20.91 18.18 4.10
C THR A 18 22.23 18.01 3.34
N ILE A 19 22.63 16.77 3.06
CA ILE A 19 23.84 16.48 2.27
C ILE A 19 23.65 16.97 0.83
N LYS A 20 22.49 16.68 0.22
CA LYS A 20 22.14 17.13 -1.14
C LYS A 20 22.23 18.64 -1.27
N ASP A 21 21.64 19.39 -0.34
CA ASP A 21 21.63 20.86 -0.40
C ASP A 21 23.03 21.45 -0.27
N LYS A 22 23.87 20.89 0.60
CA LYS A 22 25.28 21.32 0.75
C LYS A 22 26.09 21.03 -0.51
N VAL A 23 25.98 19.83 -1.08
CA VAL A 23 26.67 19.45 -2.33
C VAL A 23 26.18 20.29 -3.51
N LYS A 24 24.87 20.56 -3.59
CA LYS A 24 24.30 21.45 -4.60
C LYS A 24 24.89 22.86 -4.48
N ASN A 25 24.92 23.42 -3.26
CA ASN A 25 25.49 24.73 -3.02
C ASN A 25 27.00 24.78 -3.36
N LEU A 26 27.76 23.70 -3.13
CA LEU A 26 29.15 23.59 -3.60
C LEU A 26 29.22 23.67 -5.13
N HIS A 27 28.39 22.89 -5.82
CA HIS A 27 28.38 22.83 -7.27
C HIS A 27 27.99 24.18 -7.89
N ASP A 28 26.94 24.82 -7.39
CA ASP A 28 26.44 26.11 -7.90
C ASP A 28 27.49 27.23 -7.74
N LEU A 29 28.29 27.19 -6.67
CA LEU A 29 29.28 28.22 -6.35
C LEU A 29 30.67 27.98 -6.97
N THR A 30 31.06 26.73 -7.17
CA THR A 30 32.44 26.37 -7.57
C THR A 30 32.53 25.51 -8.83
N GLY A 31 31.42 24.92 -9.29
CA GLY A 31 31.38 23.94 -10.36
C GLY A 31 31.93 22.56 -9.98
N LEU A 32 32.42 22.38 -8.75
CA LEU A 32 32.98 21.12 -8.28
C LEU A 32 31.88 20.11 -7.95
N SER A 33 32.20 18.82 -8.07
CA SER A 33 31.23 17.74 -7.86
C SER A 33 31.22 17.26 -6.42
N THR A 34 32.38 17.29 -5.75
CA THR A 34 32.54 16.73 -4.41
C THR A 34 33.35 17.63 -3.48
N TYR A 35 33.12 17.48 -2.17
CA TYR A 35 33.94 18.15 -1.15
C TYR A 35 35.35 17.54 -1.04
N TYR A 36 35.55 16.31 -1.54
CA TYR A 36 36.87 15.71 -1.69
C TYR A 36 37.71 16.47 -2.72
N GLU A 37 37.13 16.79 -3.88
CA GLU A 37 37.75 17.67 -4.89
C GLU A 37 38.04 19.06 -4.35
N PHE A 38 37.07 19.67 -3.66
CA PHE A 38 37.24 20.99 -3.04
C PHE A 38 38.42 21.06 -2.08
N CYS A 39 38.69 19.97 -1.36
CA CYS A 39 39.80 19.89 -0.42
C CYS A 39 41.11 19.34 -1.02
N GLY A 40 41.10 18.88 -2.28
CA GLY A 40 42.21 18.17 -2.88
C GLY A 40 42.56 16.87 -2.14
N LEU A 41 41.55 16.17 -1.63
CA LEU A 41 41.70 14.91 -0.89
C LEU A 41 41.17 13.73 -1.70
N SER A 42 41.77 12.57 -1.49
CA SER A 42 41.20 11.30 -1.93
C SER A 42 40.05 10.88 -1.00
N GLU A 43 39.08 10.15 -1.53
CA GLU A 43 38.02 9.47 -0.76
C GLU A 43 38.56 8.55 0.34
N ASN A 44 39.82 8.10 0.23
CA ASN A 44 40.50 7.26 1.23
C ASN A 44 41.36 8.05 2.23
N ALA A 45 41.28 9.39 2.24
CA ALA A 45 42.09 10.22 3.12
C ALA A 45 41.85 9.90 4.60
N THR A 46 42.93 9.90 5.39
CA THR A 46 42.85 9.69 6.85
C THR A 46 42.26 10.91 7.55
N ARG A 47 41.72 10.71 8.76
CA ARG A 47 41.17 11.81 9.58
C ARG A 47 42.16 12.96 9.79
N ASP A 48 43.46 12.66 9.93
CA ASP A 48 44.48 13.67 10.13
C ASP A 48 44.82 14.44 8.86
N GLN A 49 44.73 13.80 7.69
CA GLN A 49 44.87 14.47 6.41
C GLN A 49 43.70 15.44 6.18
N ILE A 50 42.47 14.98 6.48
CA ILE A 50 41.25 15.79 6.42
C ILE A 50 41.38 17.03 7.30
N LYS A 51 41.69 16.86 8.60
CA LYS A 51 41.88 17.99 9.53
C LYS A 51 42.93 18.98 9.04
N ARG A 52 44.06 18.50 8.51
CA ARG A 52 45.13 19.36 8.00
C ARG A 52 44.69 20.14 6.76
N ALA A 53 44.00 19.50 5.82
CA ALA A 53 43.48 20.14 4.61
C ALA A 53 42.47 21.25 4.95
N PHE A 54 41.48 20.96 5.80
CA PHE A 54 40.50 21.97 6.23
C PHE A 54 41.13 23.11 7.03
N ARG A 55 42.13 22.84 7.87
CA ARG A 55 42.88 23.90 8.57
C ARG A 55 43.65 24.78 7.58
N LYS A 56 44.16 24.21 6.48
CA LYS A 56 44.82 24.96 5.41
C LYS A 56 43.83 25.83 4.65
N LEU A 57 42.66 25.28 4.26
CA LEU A 57 41.58 26.02 3.61
C LEU A 57 41.08 27.19 4.46
N LYS A 58 40.84 26.99 5.76
CA LYS A 58 40.41 28.07 6.66
C LYS A 58 41.38 29.26 6.75
N LYS A 59 42.66 29.03 6.44
CA LYS A 59 43.70 30.06 6.44
C LYS A 59 44.03 30.57 5.04
N ALA A 60 43.52 29.92 4.01
CA ALA A 60 43.74 30.32 2.64
C ALA A 60 42.90 31.56 2.31
N PRO A 61 43.39 32.46 1.45
CA PRO A 61 42.56 33.52 0.90
C PRO A 61 41.39 32.90 0.13
N HIS A 62 40.21 33.51 0.25
CA HIS A 62 39.05 33.05 -0.50
C HIS A 62 39.26 33.33 -2.00
N PRO A 63 38.71 32.48 -2.90
CA PRO A 63 38.74 32.73 -4.33
C PRO A 63 38.06 34.07 -4.67
N PRO A 64 38.50 34.77 -5.74
CA PRO A 64 37.88 36.03 -6.17
C PRO A 64 36.44 35.84 -6.67
N SER A 65 36.07 34.62 -7.05
CA SER A 65 34.70 34.25 -7.46
C SER A 65 33.71 34.14 -6.29
N LEU A 66 34.18 34.14 -5.04
CA LEU A 66 33.36 33.91 -3.85
C LEU A 66 33.52 35.04 -2.84
N THR A 67 32.44 35.37 -2.15
CA THR A 67 32.53 36.22 -0.96
C THR A 67 33.20 35.48 0.19
N SER A 68 33.82 36.22 1.10
CA SER A 68 34.43 35.66 2.31
C SER A 68 33.45 34.80 3.12
N GLU A 69 32.19 35.22 3.21
CA GLU A 69 31.12 34.48 3.90
C GLU A 69 30.77 33.17 3.18
N GLN A 70 30.60 33.20 1.85
CA GLN A 70 30.32 32.01 1.05
C GLN A 70 31.45 30.99 1.16
N TYR A 71 32.69 31.45 1.04
CA TYR A 71 33.86 30.58 1.17
C TYR A 71 33.93 29.95 2.56
N LYS A 72 33.77 30.73 3.63
CA LYS A 72 33.78 30.22 5.00
C LYS A 72 32.68 29.18 5.22
N LYS A 73 31.46 29.45 4.72
CA LYS A 73 30.34 28.52 4.78
C LYS A 73 30.64 27.21 4.05
N LEU A 74 31.19 27.28 2.83
CA LEU A 74 31.59 26.09 2.06
C LEU A 74 32.63 25.23 2.79
N VAL A 75 33.63 25.88 3.40
CA VAL A 75 34.68 25.20 4.17
C VAL A 75 34.09 24.54 5.42
N ASP A 76 33.20 25.22 6.14
CA ASP A 76 32.55 24.65 7.33
C ASP A 76 31.55 23.54 6.98
N ASP A 77 30.81 23.67 5.87
CA ASP A 77 29.91 22.65 5.36
C ASP A 77 30.68 21.38 4.95
N GLY A 78 31.75 21.52 4.17
CA GLY A 78 32.61 20.41 3.79
C GLY A 78 33.24 19.72 5.01
N TYR A 79 33.67 20.50 6.00
CA TYR A 79 34.22 19.94 7.23
C TYR A 79 33.17 19.14 8.00
N SER A 80 31.95 19.67 8.14
CA SER A 80 30.85 18.99 8.83
C SER A 80 30.48 17.66 8.16
N LEU A 81 30.49 17.62 6.83
CA LEU A 81 30.16 16.43 6.05
C LEU A 81 31.26 15.37 6.15
N ILE A 82 32.49 15.70 5.78
CA ILE A 82 33.60 14.74 5.71
C ILE A 82 34.07 14.34 7.11
N PHE A 83 34.01 15.23 8.10
CA PHE A 83 34.46 14.93 9.46
C PHE A 83 33.36 14.32 10.34
N GLY A 84 32.13 14.85 10.25
CA GLY A 84 31.02 14.46 11.11
C GLY A 84 30.29 13.22 10.59
N ILE A 85 29.84 13.24 9.34
CA ILE A 85 28.95 12.24 8.76
C ILE A 85 29.53 11.59 7.49
N ARG A 86 30.82 11.26 7.52
CA ARG A 86 31.57 10.69 6.38
C ARG A 86 30.87 9.49 5.74
N ASN A 87 30.44 8.52 6.54
CA ASN A 87 29.81 7.31 6.02
C ASN A 87 28.52 7.62 5.25
N ALA A 88 27.69 8.54 5.75
CA ALA A 88 26.48 8.97 5.07
C ALA A 88 26.79 9.80 3.82
N TYR A 89 27.89 10.57 3.85
CA TYR A 89 28.37 11.31 2.68
C TYR A 89 28.91 10.38 1.59
N ASP A 90 29.71 9.39 1.95
CA ASP A 90 30.27 8.40 1.01
C ASP A 90 29.15 7.48 0.47
N GLU A 91 28.19 7.09 1.33
CA GLU A 91 26.98 6.39 0.90
C GLU A 91 26.16 7.25 -0.07
N PHE A 92 25.98 8.53 0.26
CA PHE A 92 25.35 9.51 -0.62
C PHE A 92 26.05 9.54 -1.97
N LEU A 93 27.38 9.69 -2.03
CA LEU A 93 28.20 9.69 -3.26
C LEU A 93 28.15 8.36 -4.04
N SER A 94 27.98 7.22 -3.37
CA SER A 94 27.85 5.92 -4.03
C SER A 94 26.46 5.68 -4.65
N ASN A 95 25.40 6.11 -3.96
CA ASN A 95 24.00 6.03 -4.43
C ASN A 95 23.64 7.20 -5.37
N SER A 96 24.57 8.13 -5.50
CA SER A 96 24.46 9.45 -6.10
C SER A 96 24.52 9.49 -7.61
N LYS A 97 24.54 8.35 -8.29
CA LYS A 97 24.46 8.30 -9.76
C LYS A 97 23.23 9.07 -10.30
N TYR A 98 22.29 9.42 -9.41
CA TYR A 98 21.10 10.23 -9.65
C TYR A 98 21.12 11.67 -9.07
N ILE A 99 22.22 12.19 -8.48
CA ILE A 99 22.29 13.55 -7.86
C ILE A 99 21.89 14.66 -8.84
N TYR A 100 22.23 14.50 -10.12
CA TYR A 100 22.06 15.54 -11.14
C TYR A 100 20.68 15.54 -11.81
N LEU A 101 19.71 14.77 -11.32
CA LEU A 101 18.35 14.74 -11.89
C LEU A 101 17.46 15.92 -11.50
N ASP A 102 17.94 16.84 -10.68
CA ASP A 102 17.23 18.09 -10.36
C ASP A 102 17.56 19.24 -11.33
N GLU A 103 18.21 18.95 -12.46
CA GLU A 103 18.22 19.84 -13.61
C GLU A 103 16.81 19.91 -14.22
N ALA A 104 16.33 21.12 -14.49
CA ALA A 104 15.03 21.38 -15.11
C ALA A 104 14.82 20.61 -16.44
N SER A 105 15.90 20.16 -17.09
CA SER A 105 15.90 19.32 -18.29
C SER A 105 15.28 17.93 -18.06
N ASN A 106 15.36 17.38 -16.84
CA ASN A 106 14.76 16.08 -16.49
C ASN A 106 13.28 16.16 -16.11
N TYR A 107 12.78 17.37 -15.77
CA TYR A 107 11.35 17.59 -15.54
C TYR A 107 10.50 17.48 -16.80
N ARG A 108 11.12 17.48 -18.00
CA ARG A 108 10.40 17.26 -19.26
C ARG A 108 9.71 15.90 -19.32
N ASN A 109 10.28 14.89 -18.65
CA ASN A 109 9.69 13.56 -18.54
C ASN A 109 8.73 13.41 -17.35
N HIS A 110 8.75 14.35 -16.40
CA HIS A 110 7.90 14.29 -15.21
C HIS A 110 6.42 14.44 -15.56
N PHE A 111 6.10 15.23 -16.58
CA PHE A 111 4.74 15.33 -17.12
C PHE A 111 4.22 13.98 -17.64
N TYR A 112 5.03 13.26 -18.43
CA TYR A 112 4.66 11.94 -18.95
C TYR A 112 4.56 10.88 -17.85
N LEU A 113 5.43 10.96 -16.83
CA LEU A 113 5.35 10.10 -15.64
C LEU A 113 4.07 10.35 -14.84
N MET A 114 3.72 11.61 -14.57
CA MET A 114 2.46 12.01 -13.92
C MET A 114 1.23 11.54 -14.72
N LEU A 115 1.27 11.67 -16.05
CA LEU A 115 0.21 11.22 -16.94
C LEU A 115 0.07 9.69 -16.93
N LEU A 116 1.18 8.95 -16.96
CA LEU A 116 1.20 7.50 -16.90
C LEU A 116 0.67 6.98 -15.56
N VAL A 117 1.09 7.58 -14.44
CA VAL A 117 0.54 7.26 -13.10
C VAL A 117 -0.97 7.55 -13.06
N GLY A 118 -1.42 8.65 -13.66
CA GLY A 118 -2.84 8.99 -13.78
C GLY A 118 -3.65 7.93 -14.53
N ILE A 119 -3.12 7.41 -15.65
CA ILE A 119 -3.76 6.33 -16.42
C ILE A 119 -3.83 5.05 -15.58
N PHE A 120 -2.74 4.67 -14.91
CA PHE A 120 -2.76 3.50 -14.03
C PHE A 120 -3.74 3.66 -12.87
N ALA A 121 -3.85 4.86 -12.28
CA ALA A 121 -4.81 5.13 -11.21
C ALA A 121 -6.26 5.01 -11.69
N MET A 122 -6.58 5.51 -12.88
CA MET A 122 -7.89 5.33 -13.52
C MET A 122 -8.23 3.84 -13.72
N ILE A 123 -7.29 3.07 -14.26
CA ILE A 123 -7.47 1.62 -14.47
C ILE A 123 -7.67 0.90 -13.13
N PHE A 124 -6.86 1.23 -12.12
CA PHE A 124 -6.99 0.64 -10.78
C PHE A 124 -8.32 0.98 -10.13
N LEU A 125 -8.79 2.21 -10.28
CA LEU A 125 -10.06 2.65 -9.73
C LEU A 125 -11.23 1.92 -10.40
N ASP A 126 -11.16 1.73 -11.72
CA ASP A 126 -12.17 0.97 -12.47
C ASP A 126 -12.18 -0.51 -12.07
N LEU A 127 -11.01 -1.14 -11.92
CA LEU A 127 -10.89 -2.51 -11.40
C LEU A 127 -11.40 -2.63 -9.95
N PHE A 128 -11.16 -1.62 -9.13
CA PHE A 128 -11.62 -1.59 -7.74
C PHE A 128 -13.15 -1.48 -7.66
N VAL A 129 -13.74 -0.59 -8.44
CA VAL A 129 -15.20 -0.46 -8.58
C VAL A 129 -15.79 -1.76 -9.13
N TYR A 130 -15.18 -2.36 -10.14
CA TYR A 130 -15.58 -3.66 -10.68
C TYR A 130 -15.52 -4.75 -9.60
N GLY A 131 -14.45 -4.79 -8.80
CA GLY A 131 -14.30 -5.73 -7.68
C GLY A 131 -15.41 -5.60 -6.64
N ILE A 132 -15.71 -4.38 -6.19
CA ILE A 132 -16.82 -4.12 -5.26
C ILE A 132 -18.15 -4.59 -5.88
N ARG A 133 -18.39 -4.25 -7.14
CA ARG A 133 -19.62 -4.62 -7.85
C ARG A 133 -19.73 -6.13 -8.04
N TYR A 134 -18.62 -6.82 -8.29
CA TYR A 134 -18.55 -8.27 -8.44
C TYR A 134 -18.88 -8.98 -7.12
N VAL A 135 -18.33 -8.52 -6.00
CA VAL A 135 -18.66 -9.05 -4.67
C VAL A 135 -20.16 -8.87 -4.39
N TRP A 136 -20.71 -7.68 -4.68
CA TRP A 136 -22.13 -7.40 -4.47
C TRP A 136 -23.04 -8.27 -5.37
N TYR A 137 -22.61 -8.52 -6.61
CA TYR A 137 -23.29 -9.42 -7.53
C TYR A 137 -23.29 -10.86 -7.02
N TYR A 138 -22.14 -11.35 -6.58
CA TYR A 138 -21.99 -12.72 -6.07
C TYR A 138 -22.84 -12.95 -4.82
N ASP A 139 -22.78 -12.02 -3.86
CA ASP A 139 -23.57 -12.07 -2.64
C ASP A 139 -25.09 -12.01 -2.91
N ARG A 140 -25.53 -11.18 -3.89
CA ARG A 140 -26.94 -11.19 -4.35
C ARG A 140 -27.34 -12.54 -4.95
N LEU A 141 -26.45 -13.18 -5.70
CA LEU A 141 -26.72 -14.45 -6.37
C LEU A 141 -26.79 -15.61 -5.38
N GLU A 142 -25.93 -15.60 -4.36
CA GLU A 142 -25.96 -16.54 -3.24
C GLU A 142 -27.28 -16.43 -2.45
N ARG A 143 -27.70 -15.21 -2.12
CA ARG A 143 -29.00 -14.96 -1.47
C ARG A 143 -30.19 -15.49 -2.28
N GLN A 144 -30.16 -15.36 -3.61
CA GLN A 144 -31.19 -15.94 -4.47
C GLN A 144 -31.16 -17.48 -4.50
N ARG A 145 -29.97 -18.10 -4.49
CA ARG A 145 -29.84 -19.57 -4.43
C ARG A 145 -30.38 -20.12 -3.12
N ILE A 146 -30.08 -19.46 -1.99
CA ILE A 146 -30.58 -19.82 -0.67
C ILE A 146 -32.12 -19.70 -0.63
N ALA A 147 -32.67 -18.55 -1.07
CA ALA A 147 -34.12 -18.35 -1.14
C ALA A 147 -34.85 -19.36 -2.04
N LYS A 148 -34.24 -19.75 -3.18
CA LYS A 148 -34.80 -20.81 -4.05
C LYS A 148 -34.77 -22.18 -3.37
N LYS A 149 -33.71 -22.52 -2.64
CA LYS A 149 -33.61 -23.78 -1.87
C LYS A 149 -34.64 -23.82 -0.73
N GLU A 150 -34.84 -22.72 -0.02
CA GLU A 150 -35.85 -22.61 1.04
C GLU A 150 -37.28 -22.75 0.50
N LYS A 151 -37.61 -22.07 -0.60
CA LYS A 151 -38.92 -22.22 -1.26
C LYS A 151 -39.20 -23.66 -1.71
N LYS A 152 -38.19 -24.39 -2.21
CA LYS A 152 -38.33 -25.81 -2.55
C LYS A 152 -38.58 -26.69 -1.32
N ARG A 153 -37.86 -26.45 -0.22
CA ARG A 153 -38.06 -27.17 1.06
C ARG A 153 -39.42 -26.87 1.71
N ALA A 154 -39.90 -25.64 1.60
CA ALA A 154 -41.23 -25.27 2.08
C ALA A 154 -42.34 -25.97 1.27
N ARG A 155 -42.21 -26.06 -0.05
CA ARG A 155 -43.13 -26.81 -0.91
C ARG A 155 -43.12 -28.31 -0.66
N SER A 156 -41.95 -28.91 -0.41
CA SER A 156 -41.88 -30.34 -0.07
C SER A 156 -42.50 -30.65 1.29
N LYS A 157 -42.32 -29.77 2.29
CA LYS A 157 -42.98 -29.93 3.60
C LYS A 157 -44.49 -29.76 3.51
N GLY A 158 -44.98 -28.75 2.77
CA GLY A 158 -46.43 -28.53 2.57
C GLY A 158 -47.13 -29.71 1.88
N SER A 159 -46.50 -30.26 0.82
CA SER A 159 -47.01 -31.44 0.11
C SER A 159 -47.03 -32.71 0.97
N GLN A 160 -46.17 -32.80 1.99
CA GLN A 160 -46.09 -33.95 2.88
C GLN A 160 -47.16 -33.85 3.97
N THR A 161 -47.39 -32.65 4.54
CA THR A 161 -48.48 -32.41 5.49
C THR A 161 -49.87 -32.57 4.86
N ASP A 162 -50.10 -32.12 3.63
CA ASP A 162 -51.39 -32.31 2.95
C ASP A 162 -51.65 -33.80 2.62
N GLY A 163 -50.60 -34.57 2.30
CA GLY A 163 -50.69 -36.02 2.10
C GLY A 163 -51.01 -36.78 3.39
N ASP A 164 -50.35 -36.43 4.50
CA ASP A 164 -50.56 -37.07 5.81
C ASP A 164 -51.94 -36.76 6.40
N VAL A 165 -52.50 -35.57 6.13
CA VAL A 165 -53.88 -35.21 6.53
C VAL A 165 -54.91 -36.02 5.73
N VAL A 166 -54.74 -36.16 4.42
CA VAL A 166 -55.66 -36.93 3.56
C VAL A 166 -55.59 -38.45 3.82
N GLU A 167 -54.41 -38.97 4.18
CA GLU A 167 -54.20 -40.39 4.54
C GLU A 167 -54.85 -40.73 5.90
N ASN A 168 -54.76 -39.84 6.89
CA ASN A 168 -55.42 -40.02 8.19
C ASN A 168 -56.96 -39.95 8.09
N ASP A 169 -57.49 -39.00 7.33
CA ASP A 169 -58.95 -38.85 7.15
C ASP A 169 -59.58 -40.10 6.47
N ARG A 170 -58.83 -40.76 5.57
CA ARG A 170 -59.20 -42.05 4.98
C ARG A 170 -59.16 -43.22 5.96
N ARG A 171 -58.25 -43.22 6.94
CA ARG A 171 -58.17 -44.29 7.96
C ARG A 171 -59.33 -44.18 8.94
N ASP A 172 -59.73 -42.96 9.30
CA ASP A 172 -60.85 -42.75 10.23
C ASP A 172 -62.20 -43.07 9.59
N SER A 173 -62.39 -42.82 8.28
CA SER A 173 -63.57 -43.29 7.54
C SER A 173 -63.70 -44.82 7.44
N LYS A 174 -62.61 -45.59 7.56
CA LYS A 174 -62.65 -47.07 7.55
C LYS A 174 -62.99 -47.70 8.90
N LYS A 175 -63.17 -46.91 9.97
CA LYS A 175 -63.48 -47.35 11.33
C LYS A 175 -64.93 -47.10 11.76
N GLN A 176 -65.87 -46.94 10.83
CA GLN A 176 -67.29 -46.97 11.20
C GLN A 176 -67.74 -48.42 11.54
N PRO A 177 -68.32 -48.67 12.73
CA PRO A 177 -68.88 -49.97 13.05
C PRO A 177 -70.12 -50.23 12.19
N ASN A 178 -70.25 -51.47 11.70
CA ASN A 178 -71.42 -51.93 10.94
C ASN A 178 -72.72 -51.64 11.72
N PRO A 179 -73.77 -51.10 11.07
CA PRO A 179 -75.06 -50.92 11.72
C PRO A 179 -75.69 -52.29 12.06
N PRO A 180 -76.43 -52.40 13.18
CA PRO A 180 -77.01 -53.67 13.59
C PRO A 180 -78.03 -54.17 12.56
N THR A 181 -77.92 -55.46 12.24
CA THR A 181 -78.81 -56.21 11.36
C THR A 181 -80.25 -56.12 11.86
N SER A 182 -81.14 -55.58 11.03
CA SER A 182 -82.58 -55.64 11.20
C SER A 182 -83.04 -57.11 11.20
N VAL A 183 -83.57 -57.58 12.33
CA VAL A 183 -84.19 -58.90 12.43
C VAL A 183 -85.64 -58.75 11.98
N MET A 184 -85.91 -59.03 10.71
CA MET A 184 -87.24 -59.38 10.23
C MET A 184 -87.63 -60.76 10.79
N GLN A 185 -88.90 -60.86 11.20
CA GLN A 185 -89.78 -62.04 11.10
C GLN A 185 -89.21 -63.38 11.56
N TYR A 186 -89.80 -63.96 12.61
CA TYR A 186 -90.45 -65.27 12.60
C TYR A 186 -91.02 -65.50 13.99
N LEU A 187 -92.34 -65.73 14.08
CA LEU A 187 -92.94 -66.81 14.90
C LEU A 187 -94.47 -66.69 14.84
N PHE A 188 -95.03 -67.19 13.73
CA PHE A 188 -96.24 -68.00 13.82
C PHE A 188 -95.85 -69.30 14.51
N ARG A 189 -96.36 -69.58 15.71
CA ARG A 189 -96.48 -70.97 16.20
C ARG A 189 -97.56 -71.10 17.27
N ARG A 190 -98.69 -71.65 16.80
CA ARG A 190 -99.80 -72.35 17.48
C ARG A 190 -100.64 -71.58 18.50
#